data_AF-A0A1Y1ZWT9-F1
#
_entry.id   AF-A0A1Y1ZWT9-F1
#
_cell.length_a   1.000
_cell.length_b   1.000
_cell.length_c   1.000
_cell.angle_alpha   90.00
_cell.angle_beta   90.00
_cell.angle_gamma   90.00
#
_symmetry.space_group_name_H-M   'P 1'
#
loop_
_entity.id
_entity.type
_entity.pdbx_description
1 polymer ?
#
loop_
_entity_poly.entity_id
_entity_poly.type
_entity_poly.pdbx_seq_one_letter_code
_entity_poly.pdbx_strand_id
1 'polypeptide(L)'
;MSYSTATIGIWIATLPYYRFYRQNTIDPLHRIANLASQQGNTRKLLKAIARWRAQKLTELQFISIACAIVAAAVIGAFSWNTIMDAYWLSHALWHASLVLSILGILLSAQQIAVLHALGPLPPTSKPEHIETAIRCYSPLLLANPNKLNLSLPNLNATPRRKMVFTWQCPMMFMAYSVISFLFGLTILVCTPLIRRQEWNSGCNIAIMYLVIFGAGGATYVYCSFWIYRYVDLDSVPPEDGDEEDYDVELPARDFLGPRMLVEAPENRVKVRSSGTAGLGIQA
;
A
#
# COMPACT_ATOMS: atom_id res chain seq x y z
N MET A 1 13.92 9.42 32.70
CA MET A 1 13.91 9.64 31.24
C MET A 1 12.62 10.37 30.89
N SER A 2 12.68 11.69 30.71
CA SER A 2 11.50 12.51 30.41
C SER A 2 11.37 12.59 28.89
N TYR A 3 10.48 11.79 28.30
CA TYR A 3 10.17 11.93 26.87
C TYR A 3 9.46 13.27 26.68
N SER A 4 9.99 14.14 25.81
CA SER A 4 9.36 15.42 25.48
C SER A 4 7.97 15.14 24.91
N THR A 5 6.95 15.91 25.31
CA THR A 5 5.56 15.76 24.84
C THR A 5 5.45 15.78 23.32
N ALA A 6 6.36 16.50 22.65
CA ALA A 6 6.49 16.52 21.19
C ALA A 6 6.88 15.14 20.61
N THR A 7 7.79 14.41 21.26
CA THR A 7 8.17 13.04 20.85
C THR A 7 6.99 12.08 20.97
N ILE A 8 6.18 12.19 22.04
CA ILE A 8 4.99 11.36 22.22
C ILE A 8 3.96 11.65 21.12
N GLY A 9 3.75 12.93 20.77
CA GLY A 9 2.87 13.34 19.68
C GLY A 9 3.33 12.81 18.32
N ILE A 10 4.63 12.85 18.02
CA ILE A 10 5.21 12.27 16.80
C ILE A 10 5.05 10.76 16.80
N TRP A 11 5.25 10.08 17.93
CA TRP A 11 5.04 8.64 18.04
C TRP A 11 3.57 8.25 17.84
N ILE A 12 2.62 9.00 18.40
CA ILE A 12 1.18 8.77 18.20
C ILE A 12 0.76 9.05 16.76
N ALA A 13 1.29 10.11 16.14
CA ALA A 13 1.00 10.44 14.74
C ALA A 13 1.64 9.44 13.76
N THR A 14 2.77 8.84 14.13
CA THR A 14 3.49 7.87 13.29
C THR A 14 3.08 6.42 13.54
N LEU A 15 2.56 6.10 14.72
CA LEU A 15 2.12 4.78 15.16
C LEU A 15 1.21 4.04 14.14
N PRO A 16 0.21 4.69 13.53
CA PRO A 16 -0.70 4.00 12.60
C PRO A 16 0.00 3.42 11.38
N TYR A 17 1.10 4.04 10.93
CA TYR A 17 1.83 3.62 9.73
C TYR A 17 3.22 3.05 10.02
N TYR A 18 3.80 3.29 11.20
CA TYR A 18 5.15 2.83 11.57
C TYR A 18 5.27 1.31 11.49
N ARG A 19 4.21 0.58 11.85
CA ARG A 19 4.18 -0.88 11.77
C ARG A 19 4.24 -1.38 10.33
N PHE A 20 3.38 -0.87 9.48
CA PHE A 20 3.37 -1.21 8.06
C PHE A 20 4.68 -0.79 7.37
N TYR A 21 5.23 0.36 7.76
CA TYR A 21 6.53 0.82 7.32
C TYR A 21 7.65 -0.18 7.62
N ARG A 22 7.69 -0.70 8.85
CA ARG A 22 8.69 -1.69 9.28
C ARG A 22 8.45 -3.06 8.61
N GLN A 23 7.25 -3.63 8.80
CA GLN A 23 6.91 -5.00 8.40
C GLN A 23 6.79 -5.19 6.89
N ASN A 24 6.20 -4.23 6.18
CA ASN A 24 5.93 -4.41 4.75
C ASN A 24 6.97 -3.76 3.85
N THR A 25 7.94 -3.02 4.41
CA THR A 25 8.92 -2.31 3.56
C THR A 25 10.33 -2.39 4.08
N ILE A 26 10.65 -2.06 5.33
CA ILE A 26 12.04 -2.16 5.80
C ILE A 26 12.51 -3.62 5.87
N ASP A 27 11.80 -4.46 6.62
CA ASP A 27 12.24 -5.83 6.92
C ASP A 27 12.38 -6.68 5.64
N PRO A 28 11.40 -6.70 4.71
CA PRO A 28 11.55 -7.44 3.47
C PRO A 28 12.64 -6.86 2.56
N LEU A 29 12.85 -5.54 2.51
CA LEU A 29 13.95 -4.97 1.72
C LEU A 29 15.32 -5.29 2.31
N HIS A 30 15.47 -5.30 3.63
CA HIS A 30 16.70 -5.76 4.28
C HIS A 30 16.96 -7.25 4.02
N ARG A 31 15.91 -8.09 4.04
CA ARG A 31 16.03 -9.51 3.70
C ARG A 31 16.47 -9.71 2.25
N ILE A 32 15.88 -8.97 1.31
CA ILE A 32 16.25 -9.01 -0.11
C ILE A 32 17.70 -8.52 -0.30
N ALA A 33 18.10 -7.46 0.40
CA ALA A 33 19.47 -6.95 0.40
C ALA A 33 20.48 -7.98 0.95
N ASN A 34 20.17 -8.63 2.06
CA ASN A 34 21.02 -9.66 2.65
C ASN A 34 21.15 -10.88 1.73
N LEU A 35 20.04 -11.36 1.17
CA LEU A 35 20.03 -12.49 0.22
C LEU A 35 20.74 -12.15 -1.11
N ALA A 36 20.65 -10.90 -1.57
CA ALA A 36 21.37 -10.43 -2.74
C ALA A 36 22.89 -10.31 -2.52
N SER A 37 23.32 -10.22 -1.25
CA SER A 37 24.74 -10.16 -0.87
C SER A 37 25.36 -11.56 -0.69
N GLN A 38 24.53 -12.61 -0.55
CA GLN A 38 24.96 -14.00 -0.40
C GLN A 38 25.04 -14.70 -1.76
N GLN A 39 26.19 -15.30 -2.08
CA GLN A 39 26.42 -15.97 -3.36
C GLN A 39 25.62 -17.29 -3.45
N GLY A 40 24.98 -17.56 -4.60
CA GLY A 40 24.29 -18.83 -4.88
C GLY A 40 22.81 -18.93 -4.49
N ASN A 41 22.26 -17.95 -3.77
CA ASN A 41 20.87 -17.98 -3.27
C ASN A 41 19.83 -17.35 -4.22
N THR A 42 20.03 -17.46 -5.54
CA THR A 42 19.17 -16.81 -6.56
C THR A 42 17.70 -17.22 -6.46
N ARG A 43 17.42 -18.49 -6.11
CA ARG A 43 16.04 -19.00 -5.89
C ARG A 43 15.39 -18.40 -4.64
N LYS A 44 16.14 -18.33 -3.53
CA LYS A 44 15.65 -17.72 -2.27
C LYS A 44 15.42 -16.21 -2.45
N LEU A 45 16.29 -15.54 -3.20
CA LEU A 45 16.12 -14.13 -3.58
C LEU A 45 14.86 -13.90 -4.42
N LEU A 46 14.62 -14.74 -5.43
CA LEU A 46 13.41 -14.68 -6.26
C LEU A 46 12.14 -14.85 -5.42
N LYS A 47 12.10 -15.88 -4.54
CA LYS A 47 10.98 -16.14 -3.62
C LYS A 47 10.72 -14.95 -2.70
N ALA A 48 11.79 -14.33 -2.18
CA ALA A 48 11.68 -13.13 -1.33
C ALA A 48 11.12 -11.91 -2.09
N ILE A 49 11.56 -11.66 -3.33
CA ILE A 49 11.04 -10.57 -4.17
C ILE A 49 9.58 -10.84 -4.55
N ALA A 50 9.22 -12.07 -4.91
CA ALA A 50 7.85 -12.45 -5.23
C ALA A 50 6.90 -12.27 -4.03
N ARG A 51 7.33 -12.68 -2.83
CA ARG A 51 6.58 -12.46 -1.58
C ARG A 51 6.41 -10.98 -1.28
N TRP A 52 7.48 -10.19 -1.36
CA TRP A 52 7.42 -8.74 -1.17
C TRP A 52 6.43 -8.10 -2.15
N ARG A 53 6.52 -8.45 -3.44
CA ARG A 53 5.62 -7.93 -4.48
C ARG A 53 4.16 -8.23 -4.18
N ALA A 54 3.85 -9.48 -3.83
CA ALA A 54 2.49 -9.90 -3.51
C ALA A 54 1.92 -9.12 -2.31
N GLN A 55 2.68 -9.06 -1.22
CA GLN A 55 2.30 -8.29 -0.03
C GLN A 55 2.09 -6.80 -0.35
N LYS A 56 2.98 -6.23 -1.18
CA LYS A 56 2.90 -4.81 -1.51
C LYS A 56 1.72 -4.49 -2.43
N LEU A 57 1.36 -5.39 -3.34
CA LEU A 57 0.17 -5.23 -4.18
C LEU A 57 -1.11 -5.21 -3.33
N THR A 58 -1.24 -6.16 -2.39
CA THR A 58 -2.38 -6.24 -1.47
C THR A 58 -2.47 -4.99 -0.59
N GLU A 59 -1.35 -4.51 -0.08
CA GLU A 59 -1.29 -3.27 0.71
C GLU A 59 -1.77 -2.06 -0.10
N LEU A 60 -1.28 -1.89 -1.33
CA LEU A 60 -1.67 -0.78 -2.20
C LEU A 60 -3.16 -0.82 -2.55
N GLN A 61 -3.71 -2.00 -2.84
CA GLN A 61 -5.14 -2.16 -3.07
C GLN A 61 -5.96 -1.78 -1.85
N PHE A 62 -5.55 -2.23 -0.66
CA PHE A 62 -6.19 -1.86 0.59
C PHE A 62 -6.17 -0.34 0.81
N ILE A 63 -5.03 0.31 0.56
CA ILE A 63 -4.89 1.77 0.66
C ILE A 63 -5.86 2.49 -0.27
N SER A 64 -5.99 2.06 -1.52
CA SER A 64 -6.92 2.67 -2.48
C SER A 64 -8.37 2.58 -2.01
N ILE A 65 -8.78 1.42 -1.50
CA ILE A 65 -10.14 1.20 -0.97
C ILE A 65 -10.37 2.08 0.26
N ALA A 66 -9.43 2.10 1.21
CA ALA A 66 -9.54 2.91 2.42
C ALA A 66 -9.62 4.41 2.10
N CYS A 67 -8.77 4.92 1.19
CA CYS A 67 -8.83 6.31 0.74
C CYS A 67 -10.17 6.64 0.07
N ALA A 68 -10.73 5.73 -0.75
CA ALA A 68 -12.03 5.95 -1.37
C ALA A 68 -13.16 6.06 -0.33
N ILE A 69 -13.13 5.22 0.71
CA ILE A 69 -14.08 5.27 1.83
C ILE A 69 -13.96 6.60 2.58
N VAL A 70 -12.74 7.06 2.87
CA VAL A 70 -12.51 8.35 3.55
C VAL A 70 -12.97 9.51 2.68
N ALA A 71 -12.67 9.50 1.38
CA ALA A 71 -13.14 10.51 0.43
C ALA A 71 -14.68 10.58 0.41
N ALA A 72 -15.35 9.43 0.35
CA ALA A 72 -16.81 9.35 0.39
C ALA A 72 -17.37 9.89 1.72
N ALA A 73 -16.74 9.56 2.86
CA ALA A 73 -17.12 10.07 4.16
C ALA A 73 -16.98 11.60 4.25
N VAL A 74 -15.89 12.17 3.72
CA VAL A 74 -15.68 13.62 3.67
C VAL A 74 -16.70 14.30 2.76
N ILE A 75 -16.98 13.75 1.59
CA ILE A 75 -18.00 14.27 0.66
C ILE A 75 -19.39 14.22 1.32
N GLY A 76 -19.71 13.12 2.01
CA GLY A 76 -20.94 13.00 2.78
C GLY A 76 -21.02 14.04 3.90
N ALA A 77 -19.91 14.29 4.60
CA ALA A 77 -19.85 15.33 5.62
C ALA A 77 -20.14 16.72 5.06
N PHE A 78 -19.68 17.03 3.82
CA PHE A 78 -19.99 18.30 3.13
C PHE A 78 -21.48 18.57 2.90
N SER A 79 -22.34 17.55 3.02
CA SER A 79 -23.80 17.72 2.90
C SER A 79 -24.47 18.15 4.22
N TRP A 80 -23.76 18.16 5.35
CA TRP A 80 -24.35 18.49 6.65
C TRP A 80 -24.67 19.98 6.75
N ASN A 81 -25.89 20.30 7.21
CA ASN A 81 -26.33 21.67 7.45
C ASN A 81 -25.54 22.38 8.57
N THR A 82 -24.85 21.62 9.44
CA THR A 82 -24.00 22.12 10.53
C THR A 82 -22.70 22.77 10.06
N ILE A 83 -22.37 22.68 8.78
CA ILE A 83 -21.16 23.24 8.16
C ILE A 83 -21.13 24.77 8.25
N MET A 84 -22.30 25.42 8.12
CA MET A 84 -22.37 26.89 8.06
C MET A 84 -21.95 27.55 9.38
N ASP A 85 -22.15 26.85 10.50
CA ASP A 85 -21.80 27.34 11.84
C ASP A 85 -20.47 26.79 12.37
N ALA A 86 -19.83 25.90 11.62
CA ALA A 86 -18.60 25.24 12.05
C ALA A 86 -17.42 26.21 12.14
N TYR A 87 -16.47 25.89 13.03
CA TYR A 87 -15.19 26.60 13.06
C TYR A 87 -14.39 26.35 11.77
N TRP A 88 -13.79 27.39 11.19
CA TRP A 88 -13.11 27.35 9.88
C TRP A 88 -12.06 26.23 9.76
N LEU A 89 -11.41 25.86 10.88
CA LEU A 89 -10.41 24.80 10.91
C LEU A 89 -10.99 23.43 10.54
N SER A 90 -12.27 23.18 10.85
CA SER A 90 -12.98 21.96 10.45
C SER A 90 -13.00 21.82 8.93
N HIS A 91 -13.37 22.91 8.23
CA HIS A 91 -13.42 22.95 6.77
C HIS A 91 -12.04 22.76 6.15
N ALA A 92 -11.04 23.46 6.68
CA ALA A 92 -9.65 23.33 6.20
C ALA A 92 -9.15 21.87 6.32
N LEU A 93 -9.41 21.22 7.46
CA LEU A 93 -9.01 19.84 7.70
C LEU A 93 -9.76 18.83 6.83
N TRP A 94 -11.04 19.06 6.55
CA TRP A 94 -11.82 18.21 5.65
C TRP A 94 -11.38 18.34 4.20
N HIS A 95 -11.13 19.56 3.71
CA HIS A 95 -10.54 19.75 2.38
C HIS A 95 -9.15 19.12 2.28
N ALA A 96 -8.29 19.28 3.29
CA ALA A 96 -7.00 18.61 3.33
C ALA A 96 -7.16 17.08 3.32
N SER A 97 -8.07 16.53 4.12
CA SER A 97 -8.38 15.09 4.13
C SER A 97 -8.79 14.57 2.75
N LEU A 98 -9.67 15.30 2.05
CA LEU A 98 -10.10 14.94 0.70
C LEU A 98 -8.93 14.93 -0.29
N VAL A 99 -8.13 16.00 -0.33
CA VAL A 99 -6.96 16.10 -1.21
C VAL A 99 -5.97 14.96 -0.93
N LEU A 100 -5.66 14.70 0.35
CA LEU A 100 -4.75 13.64 0.75
C LEU A 100 -5.28 12.26 0.34
N SER A 101 -6.59 11.99 0.47
CA SER A 101 -7.20 10.72 0.05
C SER A 101 -7.10 10.51 -1.46
N ILE A 102 -7.38 11.53 -2.27
CA ILE A 102 -7.28 11.47 -3.73
C ILE A 102 -5.84 11.22 -4.15
N LEU A 103 -4.87 11.93 -3.55
CA LEU A 103 -3.45 11.70 -3.81
C LEU A 103 -3.02 10.28 -3.41
N GLY A 104 -3.53 9.75 -2.30
CA GLY A 104 -3.29 8.37 -1.89
C GLY A 104 -3.79 7.34 -2.92
N ILE A 105 -4.99 7.54 -3.48
CA ILE A 105 -5.54 6.70 -4.56
C ILE A 105 -4.65 6.76 -5.80
N LEU A 106 -4.30 7.98 -6.25
CA LEU A 106 -3.50 8.17 -7.46
C LEU A 106 -2.11 7.55 -7.33
N LEU A 107 -1.43 7.77 -6.20
CA LEU A 107 -0.10 7.21 -5.96
C LEU A 107 -0.15 5.68 -5.82
N SER A 108 -1.19 5.15 -5.18
CA SER A 108 -1.38 3.70 -5.09
C SER A 108 -1.60 3.09 -6.48
N ALA A 109 -2.49 3.69 -7.29
CA ALA A 109 -2.74 3.24 -8.66
C ALA A 109 -1.48 3.28 -9.54
N GLN A 110 -0.67 4.34 -9.44
CA GLN A 110 0.60 4.44 -10.15
C GLN A 110 1.58 3.33 -9.74
N GLN A 111 1.69 3.03 -8.45
CA GLN A 111 2.58 1.99 -7.94
C GLN A 111 2.11 0.58 -8.34
N ILE A 112 0.80 0.33 -8.29
CA ILE A 112 0.19 -0.90 -8.81
C ILE A 112 0.50 -1.06 -10.30
N ALA A 113 0.31 -0.01 -11.10
CA ALA A 113 0.60 -0.04 -12.53
C ALA A 113 2.06 -0.36 -12.83
N VAL A 114 3.01 0.24 -12.09
CA VAL A 114 4.45 -0.08 -12.21
C VAL A 114 4.73 -1.54 -11.86
N LEU A 115 4.13 -2.07 -10.79
CA LEU A 115 4.30 -3.48 -10.40
C LEU A 115 3.66 -4.46 -11.40
N HIS A 116 2.60 -4.05 -12.11
CA HIS A 116 2.02 -4.83 -13.20
C HIS A 116 2.85 -4.75 -14.48
N ALA A 117 3.40 -3.58 -14.81
CA ALA A 117 4.28 -3.38 -15.96
C ALA A 117 5.58 -4.19 -15.85
N LEU A 118 6.08 -4.40 -14.63
CA LEU A 118 7.25 -5.26 -14.36
C LEU A 118 6.96 -6.76 -14.55
N GLY A 119 5.70 -7.16 -14.75
CA GLY A 119 5.30 -8.53 -15.02
C GLY A 119 5.35 -9.47 -13.81
N PRO A 120 4.68 -10.64 -13.89
CA PRO A 120 4.82 -11.69 -12.88
C PRO A 120 6.24 -12.28 -12.91
N LEU A 121 6.76 -12.67 -11.76
CA LEU A 121 8.04 -13.37 -11.71
C LEU A 121 7.85 -14.80 -12.27
N PRO A 122 8.72 -15.27 -13.16
CA PRO A 122 8.60 -16.58 -13.80
C PRO A 122 8.75 -17.70 -12.76
N PRO A 123 8.07 -18.84 -12.95
CA PRO A 123 8.29 -20.03 -12.12
C PRO A 123 9.75 -20.48 -12.20
N THR A 124 10.22 -21.11 -11.12
CA THR A 124 11.62 -21.41 -10.78
C THR A 124 12.36 -22.34 -11.76
N SER A 125 11.75 -22.68 -12.89
CA SER A 125 12.13 -23.76 -13.80
C SER A 125 13.29 -23.41 -14.75
N LYS A 126 13.55 -22.12 -15.04
CA LYS A 126 14.63 -21.71 -15.97
C LYS A 126 15.57 -20.65 -15.38
N PRO A 127 16.87 -20.93 -15.19
CA PRO A 127 17.80 -20.00 -14.52
C PRO A 127 17.98 -18.67 -15.26
N GLU A 128 17.92 -18.64 -16.59
CA GLU A 128 18.05 -17.42 -17.40
C GLU A 128 16.89 -16.43 -17.19
N HIS A 129 15.68 -16.94 -16.99
CA HIS A 129 14.50 -16.13 -16.72
C HIS A 129 14.53 -15.54 -15.29
N ILE A 130 15.13 -16.27 -14.35
CA ILE A 130 15.30 -15.84 -12.95
C ILE A 130 16.25 -14.64 -12.89
N GLU A 131 17.40 -14.71 -13.58
CA GLU A 131 18.37 -13.61 -13.59
C GLU A 131 17.79 -12.35 -14.26
N THR A 132 17.07 -12.52 -15.37
CA THR A 132 16.40 -11.41 -16.08
C THR A 132 15.36 -10.74 -15.19
N ALA A 133 14.53 -11.52 -14.49
CA ALA A 133 13.53 -10.98 -13.55
C ALA A 133 14.21 -10.22 -12.40
N ILE A 134 15.26 -10.78 -11.79
CA ILE A 134 16.01 -10.10 -10.72
C ILE A 134 16.61 -8.79 -11.21
N ARG A 135 17.15 -8.75 -12.43
CA ARG A 135 17.67 -7.51 -13.03
C ARG A 135 16.60 -6.44 -13.24
N CYS A 136 15.36 -6.82 -13.60
CA CYS A 136 14.24 -5.88 -13.72
C CYS A 136 13.82 -5.27 -12.37
N TYR A 137 13.81 -6.06 -11.30
CA TYR A 137 13.39 -5.61 -9.96
C TYR A 137 14.53 -4.96 -9.14
N SER A 138 15.79 -5.30 -9.43
CA SER A 138 16.99 -4.78 -8.75
C SER A 138 17.09 -3.24 -8.68
N PRO A 139 16.93 -2.46 -9.78
CA PRO A 139 17.02 -1.00 -9.73
C PRO A 139 15.92 -0.34 -8.90
N LEU A 140 14.82 -1.07 -8.68
CA LEU A 140 13.66 -0.65 -7.90
C LEU A 140 13.84 -0.91 -6.39
N LEU A 141 14.67 -1.88 -6.01
CA LEU A 141 14.80 -2.33 -4.62
C LEU A 141 16.17 -1.94 -4.04
N LEU A 142 17.22 -1.97 -4.85
CA LEU A 142 18.62 -1.87 -4.42
C LEU A 142 19.28 -0.60 -4.98
N ALA A 143 20.18 -0.01 -4.19
CA ALA A 143 20.86 1.23 -4.56
C ALA A 143 21.97 1.04 -5.61
N ASN A 144 22.53 -0.16 -5.76
CA ASN A 144 23.61 -0.48 -6.69
C ASN A 144 23.26 -1.69 -7.58
N PRO A 145 22.37 -1.52 -8.59
CA PRO A 145 21.97 -2.62 -9.46
C PRO A 145 23.13 -3.11 -10.35
N ASN A 146 24.03 -2.21 -10.77
CA ASN A 146 25.18 -2.53 -11.64
C ASN A 146 26.29 -3.33 -10.93
N LYS A 147 26.21 -3.49 -9.61
CA LYS A 147 27.17 -4.27 -8.83
C LYS A 147 26.64 -5.64 -8.42
N LEU A 148 25.42 -5.98 -8.85
CA LEU A 148 24.84 -7.32 -8.76
C LEU A 148 25.45 -8.23 -9.84
N ASN A 149 26.76 -8.11 -10.08
CA ASN A 149 27.51 -9.13 -10.78
C ASN A 149 27.47 -10.34 -9.85
N LEU A 150 26.64 -11.33 -10.19
CA LEU A 150 26.46 -12.61 -9.48
C LEU A 150 27.78 -13.36 -9.16
N SER A 151 28.92 -12.84 -9.62
CA SER A 151 30.25 -13.42 -9.53
C SER A 151 31.16 -12.78 -8.47
N LEU A 152 30.80 -11.67 -7.83
CA LEU A 152 31.67 -10.99 -6.84
C LEU A 152 31.12 -11.12 -5.42
N PRO A 153 31.81 -11.86 -4.52
CA PRO A 153 31.41 -12.01 -3.14
C PRO A 153 31.72 -10.70 -2.37
N ASN A 154 30.85 -10.29 -1.45
CA ASN A 154 31.06 -9.19 -0.50
C ASN A 154 30.76 -7.76 -0.96
N LEU A 155 29.74 -7.53 -1.80
CA LEU A 155 29.17 -6.19 -1.89
C LEU A 155 27.89 -6.03 -1.09
N ASN A 156 27.97 -5.17 -0.07
CA ASN A 156 26.84 -4.75 0.77
C ASN A 156 25.74 -4.12 -0.10
N ALA A 157 24.77 -4.93 -0.52
CA ALA A 157 23.58 -4.43 -1.19
C ALA A 157 22.75 -3.65 -0.17
N THR A 158 22.66 -2.32 -0.31
CA THR A 158 21.87 -1.48 0.60
C THR A 158 20.52 -1.13 -0.03
N PRO A 159 19.40 -1.18 0.74
CA PRO A 159 18.11 -0.76 0.23
C PRO A 159 18.12 0.74 -0.12
N ARG A 160 17.53 1.07 -1.26
CA ARG A 160 17.52 2.46 -1.75
C ARG A 160 16.53 3.29 -0.94
N ARG A 161 17.03 4.13 -0.02
CA ARG A 161 16.18 4.97 0.87
C ARG A 161 15.12 5.81 0.12
N LYS A 162 15.46 6.34 -1.06
CA LYS A 162 14.51 7.11 -1.89
C LYS A 162 13.32 6.24 -2.35
N MET A 163 13.57 4.98 -2.64
CA MET A 163 12.55 4.02 -3.07
C MET A 163 11.67 3.59 -1.91
N VAL A 164 12.26 3.37 -0.73
CA VAL A 164 11.52 3.11 0.51
C VAL A 164 10.49 4.22 0.77
N PHE A 165 10.87 5.48 0.59
CA PHE A 165 9.95 6.61 0.73
C PHE A 165 8.84 6.57 -0.32
N THR A 166 9.16 6.34 -1.60
CA THR A 166 8.16 6.22 -2.66
C THR A 166 7.12 5.15 -2.33
N TRP A 167 7.55 3.95 -1.92
CA TRP A 167 6.67 2.82 -1.58
C TRP A 167 5.80 3.02 -0.33
N GLN A 168 6.10 4.04 0.47
CA GLN A 168 5.39 4.35 1.72
C GLN A 168 4.52 5.59 1.59
N CYS A 169 4.75 6.38 0.55
CA CYS A 169 4.02 7.61 0.25
C CYS A 169 2.49 7.41 0.24
N PRO A 170 1.89 6.42 -0.46
CA PRO A 170 0.44 6.25 -0.50
C PRO A 170 -0.17 5.99 0.88
N MET A 171 0.54 5.22 1.72
CA MET A 171 0.11 4.91 3.08
C MET A 171 0.14 6.14 3.99
N MET A 172 1.16 6.99 3.85
CA MET A 172 1.23 8.24 4.61
C MET A 172 0.06 9.15 4.24
N PHE A 173 -0.25 9.30 2.95
CA PHE A 173 -1.40 10.06 2.47
C PHE A 173 -2.72 9.54 3.04
N MET A 174 -2.93 8.22 3.02
CA MET A 174 -4.10 7.58 3.63
C MET A 174 -4.20 7.89 5.13
N ALA A 175 -3.12 7.67 5.89
CA ALA A 175 -3.12 7.87 7.34
C ALA A 175 -3.40 9.33 7.71
N TYR A 176 -2.74 10.29 7.04
CA TYR A 176 -2.97 11.71 7.29
C TYR A 176 -4.36 12.17 6.85
N SER A 177 -4.93 11.56 5.82
CA SER A 177 -6.31 11.83 5.41
C SER A 177 -7.30 11.43 6.51
N VAL A 178 -7.18 10.22 7.07
CA VAL A 178 -8.02 9.74 8.18
C VAL A 178 -7.87 10.66 9.41
N ILE A 179 -6.63 10.95 9.79
CA ILE A 179 -6.35 11.81 10.96
C ILE A 179 -6.95 13.20 10.77
N SER A 180 -6.76 13.81 9.61
CA SER A 180 -7.30 15.15 9.31
C SER A 180 -8.83 15.14 9.35
N PHE A 181 -9.48 14.10 8.82
CA PHE A 181 -10.93 13.95 8.90
C PHE A 181 -11.43 13.86 10.35
N LEU A 182 -10.80 13.01 11.17
CA LEU A 182 -11.17 12.83 12.58
C LEU A 182 -10.95 14.11 13.40
N PHE A 183 -9.87 14.85 13.16
CA PHE A 183 -9.65 16.15 13.81
C PHE A 183 -10.70 17.17 13.38
N GLY A 184 -11.02 17.25 12.09
CA GLY A 184 -12.09 18.14 11.62
C GLY A 184 -13.44 17.80 12.26
N LEU A 185 -13.79 16.50 12.31
CA LEU A 185 -15.00 16.03 12.96
C LEU A 185 -15.03 16.36 14.46
N THR A 186 -13.90 16.18 15.15
CA THR A 186 -13.77 16.51 16.58
C THR A 186 -14.00 18.00 16.81
N ILE A 187 -13.39 18.86 16.00
CA ILE A 187 -13.55 20.32 16.09
C ILE A 187 -15.00 20.71 15.82
N LEU A 188 -15.64 20.12 14.80
CA LEU A 188 -17.05 20.38 14.48
C LEU A 188 -17.93 20.07 15.69
N VAL A 189 -17.83 18.85 16.23
CA VAL A 189 -18.65 18.40 17.36
C VAL A 189 -18.37 19.21 18.63
N CYS A 190 -17.12 19.64 18.82
CA CYS A 190 -16.72 20.48 19.96
C CYS A 190 -17.01 21.98 19.75
N THR A 191 -17.52 22.41 18.60
CA THR A 191 -17.85 23.83 18.33
C THR A 191 -18.66 24.51 19.44
N PRO A 192 -19.75 23.93 20.01
CA PRO A 192 -20.50 24.55 21.11
C PRO A 192 -19.64 24.78 22.36
N LEU A 193 -18.72 23.85 22.68
CA LEU A 193 -17.78 23.98 23.79
C LEU A 193 -16.73 25.07 23.51
N ILE A 194 -16.20 25.12 22.28
CA ILE A 194 -15.19 26.10 21.86
C ILE A 194 -15.76 27.52 21.90
N ARG A 195 -17.00 27.71 21.43
CA ARG A 195 -17.68 29.01 21.42
C ARG A 195 -18.23 29.42 22.79
N ARG A 196 -18.04 28.61 23.84
CA ARG A 196 -18.53 28.85 25.20
C ARG A 196 -20.02 29.19 25.24
N GLN A 197 -20.82 28.47 24.45
CA GLN A 197 -22.27 28.64 24.47
C GLN A 197 -22.82 28.20 25.83
N GLU A 198 -23.98 28.75 26.19
CA GLU A 198 -24.72 28.28 27.37
C GLU A 198 -24.97 26.77 27.27
N TRP A 199 -25.01 26.10 28.43
CA TRP A 199 -25.12 24.66 28.49
C TRP A 199 -26.37 24.17 27.76
N ASN A 200 -26.16 23.54 26.60
CA ASN A 200 -27.22 23.09 25.70
C ASN A 200 -26.99 21.61 25.34
N SER A 201 -27.97 20.98 24.70
CA SER A 201 -27.89 19.63 24.14
C SER A 201 -26.64 19.41 23.27
N GLY A 202 -26.17 20.45 22.57
CA GLY A 202 -24.91 20.41 21.82
C GLY A 202 -23.68 20.12 22.69
N CYS A 203 -23.60 20.68 23.90
CA CYS A 203 -22.52 20.38 24.85
C CYS A 203 -22.60 18.93 25.34
N ASN A 204 -23.80 18.41 25.60
CA ASN A 204 -23.99 17.00 25.99
C ASN A 204 -23.53 16.04 24.88
N ILE A 205 -23.89 16.34 23.62
CA ILE A 205 -23.45 15.55 22.45
C ILE A 205 -21.93 15.58 22.34
N ALA A 206 -21.31 16.75 22.51
CA ALA A 206 -19.86 16.91 22.44
C ALA A 206 -19.13 16.08 23.50
N ILE A 207 -19.62 16.10 24.75
CA ILE A 207 -19.05 15.30 25.84
C ILE A 207 -19.19 13.81 25.55
N MET A 208 -20.38 13.35 25.13
CA MET A 208 -20.59 11.93 24.79
C MET A 208 -19.68 11.48 23.64
N TYR A 209 -19.53 12.30 22.61
CA TYR A 209 -18.59 12.05 21.52
C TYR A 209 -17.15 11.92 22.03
N LEU A 210 -16.67 12.84 22.88
CA LEU A 210 -15.31 12.80 23.41
C LEU A 210 -15.05 11.56 24.29
N VAL A 211 -16.04 11.14 25.09
CA VAL A 211 -15.94 9.92 25.90
C VAL A 211 -15.82 8.68 25.00
N ILE A 212 -16.67 8.56 23.98
CA ILE A 212 -16.63 7.42 23.04
C ILE A 212 -15.35 7.45 22.22
N PHE A 213 -14.94 8.62 21.72
CA PHE A 213 -13.70 8.79 20.96
C PHE A 213 -12.48 8.44 21.80
N GLY A 214 -12.43 8.87 23.06
CA GLY A 214 -11.38 8.53 24.01
C GLY A 214 -11.33 7.04 24.34
N ALA A 215 -12.47 6.42 24.64
CA ALA A 215 -12.57 4.98 24.92
C ALA A 215 -12.19 4.13 23.70
N GLY A 216 -12.65 4.51 22.50
CA GLY A 216 -12.28 3.88 21.24
C GLY A 216 -10.79 4.03 20.94
N GLY A 217 -10.23 5.22 21.15
CA GLY A 217 -8.79 5.48 21.01
C GLY A 217 -7.95 4.66 21.97
N ALA A 218 -8.33 4.57 23.24
CA ALA A 218 -7.66 3.74 24.24
C ALA A 218 -7.72 2.25 23.86
N THR A 219 -8.88 1.77 23.40
CA THR A 219 -9.05 0.38 22.93
C THR A 219 -8.16 0.11 21.70
N TYR A 220 -8.12 1.03 20.75
CA TYR A 220 -7.25 0.93 19.57
C TYR A 220 -5.77 0.85 19.97
N VAL A 221 -5.31 1.71 20.88
CA VAL A 221 -3.92 1.70 21.40
C VAL A 221 -3.63 0.39 22.13
N TYR A 222 -4.55 -0.09 22.96
CA TYR A 222 -4.42 -1.36 23.67
C TYR A 222 -4.26 -2.53 22.70
N CYS A 223 -5.15 -2.67 21.72
CA CYS A 223 -5.06 -3.70 20.69
C CYS A 223 -3.74 -3.58 19.91
N SER A 224 -3.35 -2.36 19.53
CA SER A 224 -2.11 -2.13 18.78
C SER A 224 -0.86 -2.51 19.58
N PHE A 225 -0.84 -2.20 20.88
CA PHE A 225 0.24 -2.53 21.81
C PHE A 225 0.39 -4.03 22.01
N TRP A 226 -0.71 -4.76 22.23
CA TRP A 226 -0.63 -6.21 22.46
C TRP A 226 -0.24 -6.98 21.21
N ILE A 227 -0.75 -6.58 20.04
CA ILE A 227 -0.30 -7.19 18.79
C ILE A 227 1.20 -6.89 18.56
N TYR A 228 1.70 -5.71 18.96
CA TYR A 228 3.12 -5.38 18.88
C TYR A 228 3.99 -6.25 19.80
N ARG A 229 3.49 -6.59 21.00
CA ARG A 229 4.26 -7.32 22.00
C ARG A 229 4.28 -8.84 21.77
N TYR A 230 3.22 -9.41 21.22
CA TYR A 230 3.09 -10.87 21.10
C TYR A 230 3.37 -11.43 19.71
N VAL A 231 3.24 -10.62 18.66
CA VAL A 231 3.50 -11.09 17.30
C VAL A 231 4.94 -10.77 16.92
N ASP A 232 5.88 -11.56 17.44
CA ASP A 232 7.23 -11.67 16.86
C ASP A 232 7.09 -12.35 15.50
N LEU A 233 6.85 -11.55 14.45
CA LEU A 233 6.79 -12.01 13.06
C LEU A 233 8.14 -12.51 12.52
N ASP A 234 9.19 -12.45 13.35
CA ASP A 234 10.51 -12.98 13.06
C ASP A 234 10.63 -14.50 13.32
N SER A 235 9.54 -15.18 13.72
CA SER A 235 9.48 -16.65 13.71
C SER A 235 9.45 -17.18 12.27
N VAL A 236 10.58 -17.06 11.58
CA VAL A 236 10.89 -17.89 10.42
C VAL A 236 10.98 -19.32 10.95
N PRO A 237 10.11 -20.25 10.51
CA PRO A 237 10.35 -21.66 10.80
C PRO A 237 11.75 -22.02 10.28
N PRO A 238 12.57 -22.75 11.06
CA PRO A 238 13.90 -23.14 10.60
C PRO A 238 13.76 -23.90 9.29
N GLU A 239 14.28 -23.34 8.19
CA GLU A 239 14.42 -24.02 6.89
C GLU A 239 15.58 -25.05 6.97
N ASP A 240 15.54 -25.93 7.96
CA ASP A 240 16.38 -27.11 8.06
C ASP A 240 15.48 -28.33 7.86
N GLY A 241 15.19 -28.61 6.59
CA GLY A 241 14.39 -29.74 6.18
C GLY A 241 14.00 -29.53 4.74
N ASP A 242 14.45 -30.44 3.90
CA ASP A 242 14.14 -30.54 2.48
C ASP A 242 12.62 -30.38 2.23
N GLU A 243 12.15 -29.15 2.05
CA GLU A 243 10.77 -28.90 1.63
C GLU A 243 10.69 -29.21 0.14
N GLU A 244 10.14 -30.38 -0.12
CA GLU A 244 9.53 -30.76 -1.39
C GLU A 244 8.74 -29.61 -1.99
N ASP A 245 8.75 -29.59 -3.32
CA ASP A 245 8.20 -28.61 -4.25
C ASP A 245 6.73 -28.25 -3.94
N TYR A 246 6.49 -27.43 -2.91
CA TYR A 246 5.25 -26.70 -2.78
C TYR A 246 5.35 -25.52 -3.73
N ASP A 247 4.87 -25.74 -4.96
CA ASP A 247 4.31 -24.67 -5.77
C ASP A 247 3.46 -23.81 -4.83
N VAL A 248 3.97 -22.62 -4.51
CA VAL A 248 3.20 -21.64 -3.77
C VAL A 248 2.06 -21.27 -4.71
N GLU A 249 0.94 -21.95 -4.57
CA GLU A 249 -0.36 -21.50 -5.05
C GLU A 249 -0.53 -20.11 -4.45
N LEU A 250 -0.18 -19.10 -5.25
CA LEU A 250 -0.58 -17.73 -5.04
C LEU A 250 -2.08 -17.79 -4.75
N PRO A 251 -2.57 -17.21 -3.64
CA PRO A 251 -3.98 -17.30 -3.31
C PRO A 251 -4.79 -16.93 -4.55
N ALA A 252 -5.63 -17.86 -4.97
CA ALA A 252 -6.41 -17.78 -6.19
C ALA A 252 -7.06 -16.40 -6.31
N ARG A 253 -7.03 -15.87 -7.53
CA ARG A 253 -7.56 -14.56 -7.94
C ARG A 253 -9.09 -14.50 -7.85
N ASP A 254 -9.68 -14.91 -6.75
CA ASP A 254 -11.14 -15.13 -6.68
C ASP A 254 -11.91 -14.05 -5.92
N PHE A 255 -11.27 -12.96 -5.49
CA PHE A 255 -12.01 -11.87 -4.83
C PHE A 255 -12.42 -10.70 -5.72
N LEU A 256 -12.00 -10.66 -6.99
CA LEU A 256 -12.50 -9.69 -7.98
C LEU A 256 -12.46 -10.30 -9.39
N GLY A 257 -13.54 -10.98 -9.77
CA GLY A 257 -13.83 -11.30 -11.17
C GLY A 257 -13.96 -10.02 -12.02
N PRO A 258 -13.72 -10.12 -13.34
CA PRO A 258 -13.50 -8.98 -14.21
C PRO A 258 -14.82 -8.24 -14.49
N ARG A 259 -14.92 -6.98 -14.08
CA ARG A 259 -15.86 -6.02 -14.67
C ARG A 259 -15.09 -4.81 -15.20
N MET A 260 -15.38 -4.52 -16.47
CA MET A 260 -14.86 -3.43 -17.31
C MET A 260 -13.60 -3.73 -18.14
N LEU A 261 -13.72 -4.69 -19.06
CA LEU A 261 -13.27 -4.43 -20.42
C LEU A 261 -14.34 -3.55 -21.09
N VAL A 262 -13.96 -2.32 -21.41
CA VAL A 262 -14.71 -1.47 -22.34
C VAL A 262 -14.57 -2.10 -23.73
N GLU A 263 -15.68 -2.60 -24.27
CA GLU A 263 -15.78 -3.03 -25.67
C GLU A 263 -15.44 -1.85 -26.58
N ALA A 264 -14.37 -1.99 -27.37
CA ALA A 264 -14.12 -1.15 -28.52
C ALA A 264 -14.88 -1.76 -29.72
N PRO A 265 -15.64 -0.97 -30.51
CA PRO A 265 -16.49 -1.50 -31.57
C PRO A 265 -15.69 -2.07 -32.74
N GLU A 266 -16.07 -3.30 -33.11
CA GLU A 266 -15.59 -4.09 -34.24
C GLU A 266 -15.97 -3.42 -35.58
N ASN A 267 -15.01 -2.77 -36.23
CA ASN A 267 -15.19 -2.24 -37.58
C ASN A 267 -14.94 -3.34 -38.62
N ARG A 268 -16.03 -3.92 -39.15
CA ARG A 268 -16.00 -4.83 -40.31
C ARG A 268 -15.69 -4.05 -41.60
N VAL A 269 -14.46 -4.18 -42.10
CA VAL A 269 -14.16 -3.96 -43.52
C VAL A 269 -14.12 -5.32 -44.22
N LYS A 270 -15.17 -5.62 -45.00
CA LYS A 270 -15.20 -6.77 -45.93
C LYS A 270 -14.21 -6.49 -47.08
N VAL A 271 -13.03 -7.12 -47.06
CA VAL A 271 -12.20 -7.29 -48.25
C VAL A 271 -12.48 -8.69 -48.81
N ARG A 272 -13.12 -8.72 -49.98
CA ARG A 272 -13.46 -9.94 -50.74
C ARG A 272 -12.21 -10.37 -51.53
N SER A 273 -11.51 -11.40 -51.09
CA SER A 273 -10.48 -12.07 -51.89
C SER A 273 -11.09 -13.25 -52.65
N SER A 274 -11.38 -13.05 -53.94
CA SER A 274 -11.33 -14.12 -54.95
C SER A 274 -9.87 -14.61 -55.00
N GLY A 275 -9.53 -15.90 -55.05
CA GLY A 275 -10.04 -16.92 -55.94
C GLY A 275 -8.81 -17.57 -56.59
N THR A 276 -8.30 -18.60 -55.91
CA THR A 276 -7.66 -19.82 -56.43
C THR A 276 -6.92 -19.78 -57.78
N ALA A 277 -5.59 -19.94 -57.67
CA ALA A 277 -4.68 -20.80 -58.45
C ALA A 277 -5.12 -21.27 -59.85
N GLY A 278 -4.36 -20.86 -60.86
CA GLY A 278 -4.32 -21.53 -62.16
C GLY A 278 -3.34 -22.69 -62.20
N LEU A 279 -3.64 -23.70 -63.03
CA LEU A 279 -2.71 -24.40 -63.92
C LEU A 279 -3.46 -25.51 -64.67
N GLY A 280 -3.60 -25.35 -65.98
CA GLY A 280 -4.18 -26.31 -66.91
C GLY A 280 -3.84 -25.89 -68.34
N ILE A 281 -2.70 -26.39 -68.81
CA ILE A 281 -2.16 -26.23 -70.16
C ILE A 281 -2.96 -27.09 -71.13
N GLN A 282 -3.42 -26.53 -72.26
CA GLN A 282 -3.64 -27.28 -73.50
C GLN A 282 -3.70 -26.35 -74.73
N ALA A 283 -2.91 -26.75 -75.74
CA ALA A 283 -2.82 -26.30 -77.15
C ALA A 283 -2.29 -24.88 -77.42
#